data_AF-A0A3C0G9B2-F1
#
_entry.id   AF-A0A3C0G9B2-F1
#
_cell.length_a   1.000
_cell.length_b   1.000
_cell.length_c   1.000
_cell.angle_alpha   90.00
_cell.angle_beta   90.00
_cell.angle_gamma   90.00
#
_symmetry.space_group_name_H-M   'P 1'
#
loop_
_entity.id
_entity.type
_entity.pdbx_description
1 polymer ?
#
loop_
_entity_poly.entity_id
_entity_poly.type
_entity_poly.pdbx_seq_one_letter_code
_entity_poly.pdbx_strand_id
1 'polypeptide(L)'
;FNYRVGVTKANLKKFYLRLKKDKNTLSKMDYDWEYESRIIEHNKVVDKYHLKPLPIKADLFRIQDVIDYTHDPKNLGWKSYAKNGIEVHYVPGEHLTMFSPPNDKILSKTLQNVLDKNN
;
A
#
# COMPACT_ATOMS: atom_id res chain seq x y z
N PHE A 1 -13.54 -21.20 8.93
CA PHE A 1 -14.33 -21.33 10.17
C PHE A 1 -13.68 -20.65 11.39
N ASN A 2 -12.35 -20.61 11.50
CA ASN A 2 -11.64 -20.07 12.68
C ASN A 2 -11.57 -18.54 12.81
N TYR A 3 -11.90 -17.77 11.76
CA TYR A 3 -11.92 -16.30 11.83
C TYR A 3 -13.13 -15.76 12.64
N ARG A 4 -14.30 -16.41 12.53
CA ARG A 4 -15.56 -15.93 13.14
C ARG A 4 -15.55 -16.04 14.67
N VAL A 5 -14.81 -16.99 15.24
CA VAL A 5 -14.71 -17.23 16.69
C VAL A 5 -13.75 -16.23 17.37
N GLY A 6 -12.72 -15.75 16.66
CA GLY A 6 -11.83 -14.71 17.16
C GLY A 6 -12.52 -13.35 17.27
N VAL A 7 -13.33 -13.00 16.27
CA VAL A 7 -14.08 -11.73 16.21
C VAL A 7 -15.09 -11.61 17.36
N THR A 8 -15.80 -12.69 17.73
CA THR A 8 -16.77 -12.67 18.84
C THR A 8 -16.12 -12.45 20.20
N LYS A 9 -14.98 -13.10 20.50
CA LYS A 9 -14.23 -12.88 21.75
C LYS A 9 -13.67 -11.46 21.84
N ALA A 10 -13.16 -10.92 20.73
CA ALA A 10 -12.68 -9.54 20.66
C ALA A 10 -13.81 -8.54 20.95
N ASN A 11 -15.00 -8.75 20.40
CA ASN A 11 -16.15 -7.86 20.58
C ASN A 11 -16.65 -7.82 22.04
N LEU A 12 -16.63 -8.95 22.76
CA LEU A 12 -17.01 -9.02 24.18
C LEU A 12 -16.00 -8.29 25.08
N LYS A 13 -14.69 -8.49 24.86
CA LYS A 13 -13.64 -7.77 25.57
C LYS A 13 -13.75 -6.25 25.35
N LYS A 14 -14.07 -5.84 24.12
CA LYS A 14 -14.29 -4.43 23.74
C LYS A 14 -15.50 -3.82 24.48
N PHE A 15 -16.62 -4.53 24.58
CA PHE A 15 -17.80 -4.05 25.32
C PHE A 15 -17.50 -3.83 26.81
N TYR A 16 -16.80 -4.79 27.43
CA TYR A 16 -16.39 -4.69 28.84
C TYR A 16 -15.48 -3.50 29.11
N LEU A 17 -14.47 -3.26 28.26
CA LEU A 17 -13.56 -2.12 28.41
C LEU A 17 -14.27 -0.78 28.23
N ARG A 18 -15.29 -0.71 27.36
CA ARG A 18 -16.12 0.48 27.17
C ARG A 18 -16.94 0.82 28.42
N LEU A 19 -17.43 -0.18 29.15
CA LEU A 19 -18.10 0.02 30.44
C LEU A 19 -17.15 0.51 31.53
N LYS A 20 -15.86 0.14 31.46
CA LYS A 20 -14.84 0.47 32.46
C LYS A 20 -14.35 1.94 32.39
N LYS A 21 -14.80 2.75 31.42
CA LYS A 21 -14.55 4.21 31.28
C LYS A 21 -13.08 4.66 31.45
N ASP A 22 -12.11 3.85 31.05
CA ASP A 22 -10.72 4.28 30.98
C ASP A 22 -10.45 5.04 29.67
N LYS A 23 -10.21 6.35 29.76
CA LYS A 23 -10.06 7.25 28.60
C LYS A 23 -8.88 6.88 27.68
N ASN A 24 -7.77 6.42 28.24
CA ASN A 24 -6.59 6.03 27.44
C ASN A 24 -6.86 4.73 26.69
N THR A 25 -7.52 3.78 27.34
CA THR A 25 -7.94 2.52 26.71
C THR A 25 -8.99 2.75 25.62
N LEU A 26 -9.93 3.68 25.82
CA LEU A 26 -10.93 4.07 24.81
C LEU A 26 -10.29 4.69 23.57
N SER A 27 -9.39 5.67 23.73
CA SER A 27 -8.69 6.29 22.60
C SER A 27 -7.87 5.27 21.79
N LYS A 28 -7.18 4.35 22.46
CA LYS A 28 -6.45 3.26 21.78
C LYS A 28 -7.40 2.31 21.04
N MET A 29 -8.55 1.99 21.62
CA MET A 29 -9.57 1.16 20.98
C MET A 29 -10.21 1.83 19.76
N ASP A 30 -10.43 3.14 19.81
CA ASP A 30 -10.97 3.91 18.68
C ASP A 30 -9.97 3.93 17.51
N TYR A 31 -8.68 4.10 17.79
CA TYR A 31 -7.61 3.98 16.78
C TYR A 31 -7.54 2.58 16.15
N ASP A 32 -7.59 1.52 16.96
CA ASP A 32 -7.62 0.14 16.47
C ASP A 32 -8.86 -0.12 15.61
N TRP A 33 -10.02 0.45 15.96
CA TRP A 33 -11.26 0.30 15.19
C TRP A 33 -11.17 0.97 13.81
N GLU A 34 -10.65 2.18 13.75
CA GLU A 34 -10.46 2.90 12.49
C GLU A 34 -9.51 2.13 11.57
N TYR A 35 -8.40 1.63 12.11
CA TYR A 35 -7.44 0.81 11.37
C TYR A 35 -8.10 -0.47 10.82
N GLU A 36 -8.77 -1.25 11.66
CA GLU A 36 -9.47 -2.48 11.24
C GLU A 36 -10.54 -2.19 10.17
N SER A 37 -11.29 -1.10 10.34
CA SER A 37 -12.30 -0.69 9.36
C SER A 37 -11.67 -0.38 8.00
N ARG A 38 -10.52 0.31 7.99
CA ARG A 38 -9.78 0.60 6.76
C ARG A 38 -9.25 -0.66 6.09
N ILE A 39 -8.76 -1.64 6.84
CA ILE A 39 -8.33 -2.93 6.30
C ILE A 39 -9.52 -3.72 5.72
N ILE A 40 -10.65 -3.74 6.41
CA ILE A 40 -11.88 -4.39 5.93
C ILE A 40 -12.35 -3.76 4.61
N GLU A 41 -12.41 -2.43 4.53
CA GLU A 41 -12.82 -1.74 3.29
C GLU A 41 -11.79 -1.94 2.17
N HIS A 42 -10.49 -1.91 2.47
CA HIS A 42 -9.43 -2.21 1.51
C HIS A 42 -9.60 -3.62 0.91
N ASN A 43 -9.79 -4.63 1.77
CA ASN A 43 -9.95 -6.02 1.33
C ASN A 43 -11.19 -6.20 0.43
N LYS A 44 -12.30 -5.51 0.73
CA LYS A 44 -13.49 -5.53 -0.16
C LYS A 44 -13.18 -5.03 -1.57
N VAL A 45 -12.28 -4.06 -1.71
CA VAL A 45 -11.87 -3.52 -3.02
C VAL A 45 -10.92 -4.49 -3.72
N VAL A 46 -9.92 -5.00 -3.00
CA VAL A 46 -8.94 -5.98 -3.52
C VAL A 46 -9.62 -7.25 -4.01
N ASP A 47 -10.64 -7.73 -3.30
CA ASP A 47 -11.43 -8.92 -3.67
C ASP A 47 -12.27 -8.71 -4.94
N LYS A 48 -12.56 -7.46 -5.31
CA LYS A 48 -13.41 -7.13 -6.46
C LYS A 48 -12.62 -6.65 -7.67
N TYR A 49 -11.47 -6.02 -7.44
CA TYR A 49 -10.66 -5.44 -8.49
C TYR A 49 -9.43 -6.30 -8.75
N HIS A 50 -9.53 -7.13 -9.77
CA HIS A 50 -8.41 -7.93 -10.26
C HIS A 50 -7.85 -7.30 -11.52
N LEU A 51 -6.58 -6.88 -11.45
CA LEU A 51 -5.85 -6.38 -12.61
C LEU A 51 -5.84 -7.44 -13.71
N LYS A 52 -6.16 -7.02 -14.94
CA LYS A 52 -6.05 -7.87 -16.13
C LYS A 52 -4.75 -7.52 -16.86
N PRO A 53 -4.03 -8.50 -17.41
CA PRO A 53 -2.85 -8.20 -18.24
C PRO A 53 -3.21 -7.36 -19.47
N LEU A 54 -2.46 -6.30 -19.71
CA LEU A 54 -2.66 -5.33 -20.79
C LEU A 54 -1.43 -5.28 -21.72
N PRO A 55 -1.61 -5.05 -23.03
CA PRO A 55 -0.52 -4.86 -23.99
C PRO A 55 0.06 -3.44 -23.88
N ILE A 56 0.54 -3.08 -22.68
CA ILE A 56 1.15 -1.79 -22.38
C ILE A 56 2.61 -1.97 -21.98
N LYS A 57 3.42 -0.94 -22.26
CA LYS A 57 4.71 -0.74 -21.61
C LYS A 57 4.48 0.16 -20.40
N ALA A 58 5.03 -0.20 -19.25
CA ALA A 58 4.87 0.57 -18.02
C ALA A 58 6.19 1.18 -17.56
N ASP A 59 6.17 2.46 -17.21
CA ASP A 59 7.27 3.14 -16.53
C ASP A 59 7.05 3.08 -15.01
N LEU A 60 7.92 2.36 -14.30
CA LEU A 60 7.82 2.12 -12.86
C LEU A 60 8.84 2.97 -12.12
N PHE A 61 8.38 4.03 -11.46
CA PHE A 61 9.21 4.85 -10.57
C PHE A 61 9.34 4.16 -9.21
N ARG A 62 10.57 3.97 -8.76
CA ARG A 62 10.86 3.11 -7.60
C ARG A 62 12.01 3.64 -6.76
N ILE A 63 11.89 3.52 -5.45
CA ILE A 63 13.02 3.76 -4.53
C ILE A 63 14.09 2.65 -4.60
N GLN A 64 15.31 2.96 -4.18
CA GLN A 64 16.43 2.00 -4.21
C GLN A 64 16.36 0.91 -3.13
N ASP A 65 15.41 1.00 -2.20
CA ASP A 65 15.31 0.03 -1.11
C ASP A 65 14.96 -1.40 -1.56
N VAL A 66 15.54 -2.34 -0.84
CA VAL A 66 15.22 -3.77 -0.94
C VAL A 66 13.97 -4.01 -0.09
N ILE A 67 12.85 -4.26 -0.77
CA ILE A 67 11.61 -4.66 -0.09
C ILE A 67 11.66 -6.17 0.09
N ASP A 68 12.16 -6.63 1.24
CA ASP A 68 12.39 -8.05 1.59
C ASP A 68 11.15 -8.95 1.46
N TYR A 69 9.95 -8.36 1.48
CA TYR A 69 8.68 -9.07 1.47
C TYR A 69 8.05 -9.24 0.08
N THR A 70 8.76 -8.89 -1.00
CA THR A 70 8.22 -8.97 -2.37
C THR A 70 8.78 -10.15 -3.15
N HIS A 71 7.90 -11.00 -3.69
CA HIS A 71 8.28 -12.12 -4.57
C HIS A 71 8.91 -11.67 -5.90
N ASP A 72 8.69 -10.41 -6.30
CA ASP A 72 9.37 -9.76 -7.43
C ASP A 72 10.00 -8.45 -6.96
N PRO A 73 11.20 -8.51 -6.35
CA PRO A 73 11.88 -7.35 -5.82
C PRO A 73 12.48 -6.49 -6.94
N LYS A 74 12.22 -6.75 -8.22
CA LYS A 74 12.63 -5.88 -9.33
C LYS A 74 11.44 -5.09 -9.89
N ASN A 75 10.33 -5.76 -10.20
CA ASN A 75 9.18 -5.13 -10.86
C ASN A 75 7.94 -5.03 -9.94
N LEU A 76 8.04 -5.40 -8.67
CA LEU A 76 6.98 -5.24 -7.66
C LEU A 76 5.64 -5.87 -8.08
N GLY A 77 5.69 -6.98 -8.83
CA GLY A 77 4.52 -7.71 -9.30
C GLY A 77 3.91 -7.19 -10.61
N TRP A 78 4.39 -6.08 -11.17
CA TRP A 78 3.87 -5.52 -12.42
C TRP A 78 4.15 -6.38 -13.65
N LYS A 79 5.15 -7.28 -13.59
CA LYS A 79 5.57 -8.13 -14.72
C LYS A 79 4.43 -8.98 -15.28
N SER A 80 3.50 -9.41 -14.44
CA SER A 80 2.33 -10.20 -14.88
C SER A 80 1.30 -9.40 -15.66
N TYR A 81 1.35 -8.05 -15.60
CA TYR A 81 0.29 -7.19 -16.11
C TYR A 81 0.72 -6.33 -17.30
N ALA A 82 1.95 -5.81 -17.34
CA ALA A 82 2.46 -4.99 -18.44
C ALA A 82 3.14 -5.84 -19.53
N LYS A 83 2.37 -6.35 -20.49
CA LYS A 83 2.86 -7.35 -21.46
C LYS A 83 3.94 -6.84 -22.41
N ASN A 84 4.01 -5.53 -22.66
CA ASN A 84 5.04 -4.96 -23.55
C ASN A 84 6.30 -4.51 -22.77
N GLY A 85 6.42 -4.92 -21.52
CA GLY A 85 7.61 -4.70 -20.70
C GLY A 85 7.46 -3.57 -19.69
N ILE A 86 8.47 -3.46 -18.83
CA ILE A 86 8.53 -2.51 -17.73
C ILE A 86 9.91 -1.83 -17.77
N GLU A 87 9.91 -0.51 -17.72
CA GLU A 87 11.11 0.30 -17.55
C GLU A 87 11.13 0.86 -16.13
N VAL A 88 12.14 0.49 -15.34
CA VAL A 88 12.24 0.89 -13.93
C VAL A 88 13.12 2.14 -13.82
N HIS A 89 12.58 3.19 -13.20
CA HIS A 89 13.25 4.46 -12.95
C HIS A 89 13.50 4.63 -11.46
N TYR A 90 14.77 4.58 -11.05
CA TYR A 90 15.12 4.70 -9.65
C TYR A 90 15.09 6.16 -9.18
N VAL A 91 14.47 6.41 -8.04
CA VAL A 91 14.38 7.72 -7.39
C VAL A 91 14.83 7.63 -5.92
N PRO A 92 15.40 8.71 -5.36
CA PRO A 92 15.87 8.70 -3.99
C PRO A 92 14.74 8.83 -2.97
N GLY A 93 15.07 8.53 -1.71
CA GLY A 93 14.14 8.56 -0.60
C GLY A 93 13.46 7.22 -0.35
N GLU A 94 12.38 7.28 0.43
CA GLU A 94 11.52 6.16 0.79
C GLU A 94 10.13 6.34 0.16
N HIS A 95 9.24 5.35 0.33
CA HIS A 95 7.92 5.36 -0.28
C HIS A 95 7.13 6.65 0.02
N LEU A 96 7.22 7.16 1.25
CA LEU A 96 6.53 8.39 1.66
C LEU A 96 7.33 9.66 1.34
N THR A 97 8.67 9.58 1.33
CA THR A 97 9.54 10.75 1.20
C THR A 97 10.01 11.01 -0.22
N MET A 98 9.77 10.10 -1.17
CA MET A 98 10.13 10.28 -2.59
C MET A 98 9.41 11.45 -3.26
N PHE A 99 8.26 11.87 -2.73
CA PHE A 99 7.49 13.03 -3.20
C PHE A 99 7.82 14.33 -2.43
N SER A 100 8.67 14.27 -1.41
CA SER A 100 9.01 15.42 -0.56
C SER A 100 10.40 15.95 -0.85
N PRO A 101 10.70 17.23 -0.54
CA PRO A 101 12.05 17.76 -0.64
C PRO A 101 13.09 16.91 0.14
N PRO A 102 14.29 16.70 -0.42
CA PRO A 102 14.78 17.17 -1.73
C PRO A 102 14.49 16.20 -2.91
N ASN A 103 13.80 15.08 -2.67
CA ASN A 103 13.61 14.01 -3.65
C ASN A 103 12.60 14.40 -4.75
N ASP A 104 11.63 15.24 -4.41
CA ASP A 104 10.63 15.82 -5.31
C ASP A 104 11.23 16.38 -6.62
N LYS A 105 12.37 17.09 -6.53
CA LYS A 105 13.08 17.66 -7.69
C LYS A 105 13.68 16.59 -8.60
N ILE A 106 14.18 15.52 -8.00
CA ILE A 106 14.80 14.41 -8.74
C ILE A 106 13.70 13.56 -9.39
N LEU A 107 12.63 13.25 -8.66
CA LEU A 107 11.46 12.55 -9.17
C LEU A 107 10.84 13.30 -10.36
N SER A 108 10.57 14.60 -10.19
CA SER A 108 9.98 15.44 -11.25
C SER A 108 10.84 15.52 -12.50
N LYS A 109 12.15 15.70 -12.36
CA LYS A 109 13.07 15.68 -13.52
C LYS A 109 13.10 14.32 -14.22
N THR A 110 13.09 13.23 -13.45
CA THR A 110 13.07 11.87 -14.01
C THR A 110 11.77 11.61 -14.75
N LEU A 111 10.63 12.01 -14.17
CA LEU A 111 9.32 11.92 -14.81
C LEU A 111 9.27 12.73 -16.11
N GLN A 112 9.77 13.97 -16.10
CA GLN A 112 9.79 14.81 -17.29
C GLN A 112 10.59 14.16 -18.43
N ASN A 113 11.77 13.61 -18.14
CA ASN A 113 12.57 12.91 -19.15
C ASN A 113 11.85 11.70 -19.76
N VAL A 114 11.07 10.95 -18.95
CA VAL A 114 10.27 9.82 -19.43
C VAL A 114 9.15 10.29 -20.34
N LEU A 115 8.46 11.37 -19.96
CA LEU A 115 7.41 11.96 -20.79
C LEU A 115 7.97 12.49 -22.12
N ASP A 116 9.10 13.19 -22.08
CA ASP A 116 9.75 13.73 -23.29
C ASP A 116 10.23 12.63 -24.24
N LYS A 117 10.65 11.47 -23.71
CA LYS A 117 11.06 10.30 -24.50
C LYS A 117 9.88 9.58 -25.16
N ASN A 118 8.70 9.63 -24.53
CA ASN A 118 7.51 8.89 -24.94
C ASN A 118 6.49 9.73 -25.74
N ASN A 119 6.70 11.05 -25.84
CA ASN A 119 5.98 11.96 -26.74
C ASN A 119 6.48 11.85 -28.18
#